data_AF-A0A7Z9LQC9-F1
#
_entry.id   AF-A0A7Z9LQC9-F1
#
_cell.length_a   1.000
_cell.length_b   1.000
_cell.length_c   1.000
_cell.angle_alpha   90.00
_cell.angle_beta   90.00
_cell.angle_gamma   90.00
#
_symmetry.space_group_name_H-M   'P 1'
#
loop_
_entity.id
_entity.type
_entity.pdbx_description
1 polymer ?
#
loop_
_entity_poly.entity_id
_entity_poly.type
_entity_poly.pdbx_seq_one_letter_code
_entity_poly.pdbx_strand_id
1 'polypeptide(L)' 'MFVNLQDDLIDVTRAASGLDLKKIEVSSPAMKILRLSLGVWLGMLPNHQRRHFFQARRVLDAMPK' A
#
# COMPACT_ATOMS: atom_id res chain seq x y z
N MET A 1 10.67 -2.92 10.22
CA MET A 1 10.60 -1.44 10.32
C MET A 1 9.88 -0.90 9.08
N PHE A 2 9.25 0.28 9.13
CA PHE A 2 8.49 0.83 7.99
C PHE A 2 9.33 0.94 6.71
N VAL A 3 10.59 1.38 6.83
CA VAL A 3 11.52 1.56 5.70
C VAL A 3 11.82 0.23 5.01
N ASN A 4 12.19 -0.81 5.76
CA ASN A 4 12.43 -2.14 5.18
C ASN A 4 11.21 -2.68 4.43
N LEU A 5 9.99 -2.43 4.92
CA LEU A 5 8.76 -2.81 4.20
C LEU A 5 8.56 -2.02 2.91
N GLN A 6 9.11 -0.80 2.79
CA GLN A 6 9.11 -0.07 1.53
C GLN A 6 10.12 -0.66 0.55
N ASP A 7 11.29 -1.07 1.04
CA ASP A 7 12.29 -1.75 0.21
C ASP A 7 11.72 -3.06 -0.34
N ASP A 8 11.10 -3.87 0.52
CA ASP A 8 10.41 -5.11 0.11
C ASP A 8 9.32 -4.84 -0.95
N LEU A 9 8.52 -3.78 -0.76
CA LEU A 9 7.46 -3.41 -1.71
C LEU A 9 8.03 -2.96 -3.07
N ILE A 10 9.14 -2.23 -3.06
CA ILE A 10 9.85 -1.82 -4.27
C ILE A 10 10.38 -3.05 -5.01
N ASP A 11 11.00 -3.98 -4.30
CA ASP A 11 11.57 -5.19 -4.89
C ASP A 11 10.49 -6.12 -5.46
N VAL A 12 9.36 -6.28 -4.75
CA VAL A 12 8.19 -7.00 -5.29
C VAL A 12 7.65 -6.32 -6.54
N THR A 13 7.55 -4.99 -6.55
CA THR A 13 7.07 -4.25 -7.72
C THR A 13 8.01 -4.41 -8.92
N ARG A 14 9.33 -4.44 -8.68
CA ARG A 14 10.33 -4.71 -9.73
C ARG A 14 10.19 -6.14 -10.25
N ALA A 15 10.09 -7.13 -9.36
CA ALA A 15 9.94 -8.54 -9.72
C ALA A 15 8.65 -8.83 -10.51
N ALA A 16 7.62 -8.00 -10.31
CA ALA A 16 6.35 -8.07 -11.03
C ALA A 16 6.41 -7.57 -12.49
N SER A 17 7.55 -7.02 -12.93
CA SER A 17 7.73 -6.52 -14.29
C SER A 17 7.51 -7.62 -15.34
N GLY A 18 6.69 -7.32 -16.36
CA GLY A 18 6.35 -8.27 -17.42
C GLY A 18 5.17 -9.19 -17.10
N LEU A 19 4.63 -9.17 -15.88
CA LEU A 19 3.38 -9.87 -15.55
C LEU A 19 2.17 -9.03 -15.94
N ASP A 20 1.10 -9.70 -16.40
CA ASP A 20 -0.21 -9.09 -16.55
C ASP A 20 -0.92 -9.02 -15.19
N LEU A 21 -0.60 -7.96 -14.44
CA LEU A 21 -1.08 -7.77 -13.07
C LEU A 21 -2.60 -7.61 -12.95
N LYS A 22 -3.32 -7.39 -14.06
CA LYS A 22 -4.79 -7.34 -14.06
C LYS A 22 -5.41 -8.72 -13.91
N LYS A 23 -4.69 -9.78 -14.31
CA LYS A 23 -5.17 -11.17 -14.26
C LYS A 23 -4.85 -11.89 -12.95
N ILE A 24 -3.98 -11.33 -12.13
CA ILE A 24 -3.59 -11.91 -10.84
C ILE A 24 -4.44 -11.26 -9.76
N GLU A 25 -5.36 -12.00 -9.16
CA GLU A 25 -6.20 -11.50 -8.07
C GLU A 25 -5.68 -11.92 -6.70
N VAL A 26 -5.67 -10.98 -5.76
CA VAL A 26 -5.32 -11.23 -4.36
C VAL A 26 -6.39 -10.69 -3.41
N SER A 27 -6.58 -11.40 -2.30
CA SER A 27 -7.54 -11.02 -1.26
C SER A 27 -6.98 -9.88 -0.39
N SER A 28 -7.85 -8.98 0.04
CA SER A 28 -7.47 -7.90 0.94
C SER A 28 -7.13 -8.41 2.34
N PRO A 29 -5.97 -8.03 2.91
CA PRO A 29 -5.66 -8.33 4.30
C PRO A 29 -6.61 -7.59 5.27
N ALA A 30 -7.18 -6.45 4.87
CA ALA A 30 -8.13 -5.69 5.69
C ALA A 30 -9.58 -6.19 5.55
N MET A 31 -9.95 -6.76 4.39
CA MET A 31 -11.31 -7.22 4.10
C MET A 31 -11.29 -8.47 3.22
N LYS A 32 -11.19 -9.66 3.82
CA LYS A 32 -10.93 -10.92 3.09
C LYS A 32 -11.90 -11.23 1.93
N ILE A 33 -13.13 -10.72 1.96
CA ILE A 33 -14.12 -10.88 0.89
C ILE A 33 -13.80 -10.03 -0.36
N LEU A 34 -13.09 -8.92 -0.18
CA LEU A 34 -12.68 -8.06 -1.29
C LEU A 34 -11.44 -8.65 -1.96
N ARG A 35 -11.58 -9.00 -3.24
CA ARG A 35 -10.48 -9.37 -4.13
C ARG A 35 -10.23 -8.21 -5.08
N LEU A 36 -8.95 -7.91 -5.31
CA LEU A 36 -8.54 -6.90 -6.29
C LEU A 36 -7.39 -7.48 -7.10
N SER A 37 -7.19 -6.95 -8.30
CA SER A 37 -6.01 -7.28 -9.07
C SER A 37 -4.74 -6.83 -8.34
N LEU A 38 -3.65 -7.57 -8.52
CA LEU A 38 -2.37 -7.28 -7.91
C LEU A 38 -1.87 -5.88 -8.30
N GLY A 39 -2.18 -5.44 -9.52
CA GLY A 39 -1.87 -4.08 -9.97
C GLY A 39 -2.60 -3.00 -9.17
N VAL A 40 -3.88 -3.22 -8.84
CA VAL A 40 -4.63 -2.31 -7.95
C VAL A 40 -4.02 -2.31 -6.55
N TRP A 41 -3.64 -3.47 -6.03
CA TRP A 41 -2.97 -3.59 -4.72
C TRP A 41 -1.66 -2.82 -4.64
N LEU A 42 -0.76 -3.01 -5.61
CA LEU A 42 0.52 -2.32 -5.64
C LEU A 42 0.34 -0.81 -5.82
N GLY A 43 -0.64 -0.37 -6.61
CA GLY A 43 -0.94 1.05 -6.82
C GLY A 43 -1.63 1.72 -5.62
N MET A 44 -2.46 1.01 -4.86
CA MET A 44 -3.18 1.60 -3.72
C MET A 44 -2.30 1.76 -2.48
N LEU A 45 -1.30 0.89 -2.29
CA LEU A 45 -0.47 0.86 -1.09
C LEU A 45 0.25 2.21 -0.81
N PRO A 46 0.95 2.84 -1.77
CA PRO A 46 1.59 4.14 -1.55
C PRO A 46 0.58 5.26 -1.22
N ASN A 47 -0.57 5.25 -1.89
CA ASN A 47 -1.64 6.22 -1.65
C ASN A 47 -2.24 6.06 -0.24
N HIS A 48 -2.43 4.81 0.19
CA HIS A 48 -2.90 4.48 1.52
C HIS A 48 -1.91 4.96 2.60
N GLN A 49 -0.62 4.72 2.42
CA GLN A 49 0.44 5.19 3.35
C GLN A 49 0.48 6.72 3.43
N ARG A 50 0.43 7.41 2.28
CA ARG A 50 0.38 8.88 2.22
C ARG A 50 -0.80 9.44 2.99
N ARG A 51 -1.99 8.83 2.86
CA ARG A 51 -3.18 9.21 3.63
C ARG A 51 -2.94 9.10 5.15
N HIS A 52 -2.31 8.03 5.61
CA HIS A 52 -1.98 7.85 7.03
C HIS A 52 -0.99 8.90 7.54
N PHE A 53 0.02 9.26 6.74
CA PHE A 53 0.94 10.34 7.11
C PHE A 53 0.23 11.69 7.25
N PHE A 54 -0.73 11.98 6.37
CA PHE A 54 -1.55 13.18 6.52
C PHE A 54 -2.45 13.13 7.76
N GLN A 55 -3.02 11.97 8.08
CA GLN A 55 -3.80 11.79 9.31
C GLN A 55 -2.92 12.01 10.56
N ALA A 56 -1.72 11.43 10.59
CA ALA A 56 -0.77 11.63 11.67
C ALA A 56 -0.37 13.10 11.81
N ARG A 57 -0.07 13.78 10.70
CA ARG A 57 0.22 15.23 10.69
C ARG A 57 -0.93 16.03 11.28
N ARG A 58 -2.17 15.78 10.85
CA ARG A 58 -3.36 16.47 11.37
C ARG A 58 -3.53 16.30 12.88
N VAL A 59 -3.24 15.10 13.40
CA VAL A 59 -3.29 14.85 14.84
C VAL A 59 -2.23 15.67 15.55
N LEU A 60 -0.97 15.63 15.09
CA LEU A 60 0.13 16.41 15.67
C LEU A 60 -0.16 17.92 15.67
N ASP A 61 -0.69 18.45 14.58
CA ASP A 61 -1.01 19.88 14.44
C ASP A 61 -2.18 20.30 15.37
N ALA A 62 -3.03 19.36 15.78
CA ALA A 62 -4.16 19.60 16.69
C ALA A 62 -3.82 19.37 18.17
N MET A 63 -2.61 18.90 18.50
CA MET A 63 -2.21 18.69 19.90
C MET A 63 -1.95 20.04 20.59
N PRO A 64 -2.43 20.23 21.83
CA PRO A 64 -2.05 21.39 22.63
C PRO A 64 -0.53 21.40 22.84
N LYS A 65 0.05 22.62 22.83
CA LYS A 65 1.49 22.82 23.06
C LYS A 65 1.87 22.56 24.51
#